data_AF-A0A958CLL2-F1
#
_entry.id   AF-A0A958CLL2-F1
#
_cell.length_a   1.000
_cell.length_b   1.000
_cell.length_c   1.000
_cell.angle_alpha   90.00
_cell.angle_beta   90.00
_cell.angle_gamma   90.00
#
_symmetry.space_group_name_H-M   'P 1'
#
loop_
_entity.id
_entity.type
_entity.pdbx_description
1 polymer ?
#
loop_
_entity_poly.entity_id
_entity_poly.type
_entity_poly.pdbx_seq_one_letter_code
_entity_poly.pdbx_strand_id
1 'polypeptide(L)'
;PDIAICFHALEHRYEDGSQPPRINRRSRSRYTLDDLLAGNVVPTCTVLFRNHLFDEFPAWFADVPAGDWPLQVLNAQHGDIGYIDAVMAVQRIHSGGVWSPKPASERRESMVSILKTFRDNLDPRNRPVLEQNIARWQFKVLNALLIEGRYAAAGRYGLDLLLHPDVSRAELLRAAGWASRARSDFGSRPD
;
A
#
# COMPACT_ATOMS: atom_id res chain seq x y z
N PRO A 1 6.40 -3.06 23.13
CA PRO A 1 7.64 -3.85 22.97
C PRO A 1 8.57 -3.13 21.99
N ASP A 2 9.88 -3.42 21.96
CA ASP A 2 10.76 -2.79 20.96
C ASP A 2 10.33 -3.16 19.53
N ILE A 3 10.01 -4.44 19.30
CA ILE A 3 9.39 -4.93 18.06
C ILE A 3 7.98 -5.44 18.34
N ALA A 4 6.98 -4.87 17.65
CA ALA A 4 5.57 -5.26 17.74
C ALA A 4 5.16 -6.28 16.67
N ILE A 5 5.82 -6.23 15.51
CA ILE A 5 5.53 -7.07 14.35
C ILE A 5 6.85 -7.52 13.76
N CYS A 6 6.93 -8.76 13.25
CA CYS A 6 8.00 -9.11 12.33
C CYS A 6 7.45 -9.69 11.03
N PHE A 7 8.23 -9.56 9.97
CA PHE A 7 7.94 -10.14 8.67
C PHE A 7 9.23 -10.57 7.98
N HIS A 8 9.12 -11.40 6.95
CA HIS A 8 10.27 -11.95 6.24
C HIS A 8 10.13 -11.79 4.72
N ALA A 9 11.20 -12.09 3.98
CA ALA A 9 11.18 -12.07 2.51
C ALA A 9 10.19 -13.10 1.97
N LEU A 10 9.53 -12.81 0.85
CA LEU A 10 8.73 -13.82 0.15
C LEU A 10 9.08 -13.96 -1.30
N GLU A 11 8.69 -15.10 -1.85
CA GLU A 11 8.62 -15.31 -3.28
C GLU A 11 7.18 -15.05 -3.79
N HIS A 12 7.02 -14.22 -4.81
CA HIS A 12 5.81 -14.14 -5.62
C HIS A 12 5.90 -15.14 -6.76
N ARG A 13 4.87 -15.97 -6.93
CA ARG A 13 4.79 -16.96 -7.99
C ARG A 13 3.44 -16.91 -8.69
N TYR A 14 3.44 -16.62 -9.99
CA TYR A 14 2.23 -16.70 -10.81
C TYR A 14 1.92 -18.16 -11.12
N GLU A 15 0.69 -18.59 -10.83
CA GLU A 15 0.28 -19.99 -10.98
C GLU A 15 0.26 -20.43 -12.44
N ASP A 16 -0.11 -19.52 -13.35
CA ASP A 16 -0.17 -19.75 -14.79
C ASP A 16 1.21 -19.70 -15.47
N GLY A 17 2.28 -19.44 -14.71
CA GLY A 17 3.63 -19.28 -15.27
C GLY A 17 3.81 -18.03 -16.14
N SER A 18 2.85 -17.10 -16.15
CA SER A 18 2.89 -15.88 -16.98
C SER A 18 4.06 -14.95 -16.65
N GLN A 19 4.64 -15.08 -15.46
CA GLN A 19 5.82 -14.33 -15.03
C GLN A 19 6.79 -15.22 -14.25
N PRO A 20 8.11 -14.96 -14.35
CA PRO A 20 9.09 -15.67 -13.53
C PRO A 20 8.89 -15.38 -12.04
N PRO A 21 9.26 -16.31 -11.15
CA PRO A 21 9.27 -16.07 -9.71
C PRO A 21 10.09 -14.84 -9.34
N ARG A 22 9.59 -14.05 -8.38
CA ARG A 22 10.27 -12.84 -7.90
C ARG A 22 10.39 -12.87 -6.39
N ILE A 23 11.59 -12.65 -5.86
CA ILE A 23 11.80 -12.53 -4.42
C ILE A 23 11.67 -11.06 -4.03
N ASN A 24 10.73 -10.77 -3.13
CA ASN A 24 10.53 -9.46 -2.54
C ASN A 24 11.37 -9.36 -1.25
N ARG A 25 12.61 -8.88 -1.40
CA ARG A 25 13.51 -8.55 -0.29
C ARG A 25 13.39 -7.10 0.12
N ARG A 26 13.71 -6.84 1.39
CA ARG A 26 13.85 -5.51 1.97
C ARG A 26 15.32 -5.22 2.25
N SER A 27 15.70 -3.96 2.14
CA SER A 27 17.09 -3.51 2.37
C SER A 27 17.38 -3.16 3.83
N ARG A 28 16.34 -2.85 4.61
CA ARG A 28 16.45 -2.52 6.03
C ARG A 28 15.98 -3.69 6.88
N SER A 29 16.58 -3.87 8.04
CA SER A 29 16.16 -4.87 9.05
C SER A 29 15.07 -4.36 9.99
N ARG A 30 14.75 -3.07 9.96
CA ARG A 30 13.78 -2.42 10.85
C ARG A 30 13.02 -1.33 10.10
N TYR A 31 11.73 -1.22 10.42
CA TYR A 31 10.79 -0.25 9.87
C TYR A 31 9.93 0.33 11.00
N THR A 32 9.49 1.58 10.84
CA THR A 32 8.62 2.27 11.80
C THR A 32 7.16 2.26 11.37
N LEU A 33 6.27 2.76 12.23
CA LEU A 33 4.89 3.06 11.86
C LEU A 33 4.84 4.00 10.64
N ASP A 34 5.65 5.07 10.61
CA ASP A 34 5.65 6.03 9.49
C ASP A 34 6.10 5.38 8.18
N ASP A 35 7.04 4.44 8.21
CA ASP A 35 7.39 3.65 7.03
C ASP A 35 6.20 2.84 6.50
N LEU A 36 5.42 2.25 7.41
CA LEU A 36 4.23 1.46 7.07
C LEU A 36 3.08 2.34 6.58
N LEU A 37 2.93 3.56 7.13
CA LEU A 37 1.94 4.54 6.67
C LEU A 37 2.33 5.17 5.32
N ALA A 38 3.63 5.32 5.04
CA ALA A 38 4.15 5.78 3.76
C ALA A 38 3.96 4.73 2.64
N GLY A 39 3.86 3.45 2.99
CA GLY A 39 3.53 2.39 2.05
C GLY A 39 3.34 1.03 2.70
N ASN A 40 2.39 0.26 2.16
CA ASN A 40 2.17 -1.13 2.55
C ASN A 40 3.33 -2.02 2.09
N VAL A 41 4.41 -2.04 2.89
CA VAL A 41 5.66 -2.76 2.62
C VAL A 41 5.65 -4.19 3.17
N VAL A 42 4.61 -4.59 3.89
CA VAL A 42 4.57 -5.85 4.62
C VAL A 42 3.59 -6.82 3.95
N PRO A 43 4.10 -7.88 3.30
CA PRO A 43 3.27 -8.89 2.66
C PRO A 43 2.51 -9.71 3.72
N THR A 44 1.18 -9.79 3.63
CA THR A 44 0.34 -10.37 4.70
C THR A 44 0.79 -11.76 5.16
N CYS A 45 1.12 -12.66 4.22
CA CYS A 45 1.46 -14.04 4.54
C CYS A 45 2.82 -14.23 5.22
N THR A 46 3.58 -13.16 5.46
CA THR A 46 4.89 -13.24 6.11
C THR A 46 4.88 -12.69 7.54
N VAL A 47 3.73 -12.19 8.01
CA VAL A 47 3.65 -11.43 9.26
C VAL A 47 3.43 -12.30 10.47
N LEU A 48 4.15 -11.99 11.54
CA LEU A 48 3.86 -12.42 12.90
C LEU A 48 3.61 -11.20 13.78
N PHE A 49 2.52 -11.24 14.54
CA PHE A 49 2.13 -10.19 15.48
C PHE A 49 2.52 -10.59 16.90
N ARG A 50 2.99 -9.61 17.69
CA ARG A 50 3.07 -9.79 19.14
C ARG A 50 1.64 -9.87 19.69
N ASN A 51 1.38 -10.91 20.47
CA ASN A 51 0.07 -11.09 21.09
C ASN A 51 -0.21 -10.00 22.15
N HIS A 52 -1.49 -9.66 22.35
CA HIS A 52 -2.00 -8.74 23.38
C HIS A 52 -1.36 -7.34 23.36
N LEU A 53 -1.27 -6.72 22.18
CA LEU A 53 -0.84 -5.31 22.05
C LEU A 53 -1.97 -4.30 22.27
N PHE A 54 -3.21 -4.71 22.00
CA PHE A 54 -4.43 -3.95 22.27
C PHE A 54 -5.55 -4.93 22.61
N ASP A 55 -6.50 -4.50 23.45
CA ASP A 55 -7.56 -5.37 23.98
C ASP A 55 -8.78 -5.45 23.06
N GLU A 56 -9.12 -4.34 22.41
CA GLU A 56 -10.28 -4.24 21.52
C GLU A 56 -9.91 -3.60 20.19
N PHE A 57 -10.56 -4.05 19.12
CA PHE A 57 -10.45 -3.38 17.83
C PHE A 57 -11.20 -2.05 17.87
N PRO A 58 -10.62 -0.97 17.34
CA PRO A 58 -11.35 0.29 17.24
C PRO A 58 -12.52 0.15 16.26
N ALA A 59 -13.60 0.89 16.51
CA ALA A 59 -14.85 0.76 15.75
C ALA A 59 -14.65 0.88 14.23
N TRP A 60 -13.77 1.79 13.79
CA TRP A 60 -13.47 2.00 12.36
C TRP A 60 -12.83 0.78 11.67
N PHE A 61 -12.27 -0.18 12.41
CA PHE A 61 -11.64 -1.37 11.84
C PHE A 61 -12.66 -2.28 11.14
N ALA A 62 -13.92 -2.29 11.57
CA ALA A 62 -14.96 -3.12 10.95
C ALA A 62 -15.35 -2.64 9.53
N ASP A 63 -15.09 -1.37 9.22
CA ASP A 63 -15.55 -0.72 8.00
C ASP A 63 -14.48 -0.67 6.88
N VAL A 64 -13.27 -1.18 7.14
CA VAL A 64 -12.17 -1.14 6.15
C VAL A 64 -12.27 -2.30 5.14
N PRO A 65 -12.10 -2.04 3.83
CA PRO A 65 -12.28 -3.06 2.78
C PRO A 65 -11.22 -4.18 2.78
N ALA A 66 -10.09 -3.99 3.47
CA ALA A 66 -9.05 -5.00 3.64
C ALA A 66 -8.38 -4.84 5.02
N GLY A 67 -8.53 -5.83 5.89
CA GLY A 67 -8.10 -5.76 7.29
C GLY A 67 -6.60 -5.94 7.53
N ASP A 68 -5.85 -6.51 6.59
CA ASP A 68 -4.44 -6.85 6.79
C ASP A 68 -3.57 -5.65 7.14
N TRP A 69 -3.61 -4.60 6.31
CA TRP A 69 -2.78 -3.40 6.53
C TRP A 69 -3.25 -2.58 7.75
N PRO A 70 -4.56 -2.36 7.97
CA PRO A 70 -5.08 -1.84 9.23
C PRO A 70 -4.59 -2.61 10.46
N LEU A 71 -4.58 -3.95 10.43
CA LEU A 71 -4.10 -4.75 11.55
C LEU A 71 -2.62 -4.55 11.80
N GLN A 72 -1.81 -4.47 10.74
CA GLN A 72 -0.39 -4.13 10.84
C GLN A 72 -0.19 -2.74 11.43
N VAL A 73 -0.96 -1.75 10.98
CA VAL A 73 -0.89 -0.37 11.51
C VAL A 73 -1.25 -0.33 12.99
N LEU A 74 -2.31 -1.03 13.41
CA LEU A 74 -2.72 -1.10 14.81
C LEU A 74 -1.59 -1.63 15.70
N ASN A 75 -0.97 -2.74 15.32
CA ASN A 75 0.14 -3.32 16.07
C ASN A 75 1.40 -2.42 16.05
N ALA A 76 1.71 -1.79 14.93
CA ALA A 76 2.90 -0.93 14.76
C ALA A 76 2.85 0.36 15.60
N GLN A 77 1.69 0.70 16.20
CA GLN A 77 1.60 1.77 17.20
C GLN A 77 2.31 1.42 18.52
N HIS A 78 2.61 0.14 18.78
CA HIS A 78 3.16 -0.34 20.05
C HIS A 78 4.63 -0.78 19.98
N GLY A 79 5.27 -0.60 18.83
CA GLY A 79 6.67 -0.97 18.59
C GLY A 79 7.01 -1.01 17.11
N ASP A 80 8.30 -1.10 16.81
CA ASP A 80 8.79 -1.15 15.43
C ASP A 80 8.46 -2.50 14.77
N ILE A 81 8.74 -2.57 13.47
CA ILE A 81 8.53 -3.72 12.61
C ILE A 81 9.89 -4.30 12.24
N GLY A 82 10.15 -5.55 12.65
CA GLY A 82 11.37 -6.29 12.34
C GLY A 82 11.28 -6.98 10.98
N TYR A 83 12.34 -6.91 10.17
CA TYR A 83 12.48 -7.66 8.92
C TYR A 83 13.53 -8.75 9.05
N ILE A 84 13.18 -9.96 8.60
CA ILE A 84 14.06 -11.12 8.53
C ILE A 84 14.39 -11.39 7.05
N ASP A 85 15.67 -11.29 6.68
CA ASP A 85 16.12 -11.54 5.30
C ASP A 85 16.24 -13.04 4.99
N ALA A 86 15.14 -13.76 5.14
CA ALA A 86 14.99 -15.16 4.81
C ALA A 86 13.70 -15.36 4.01
N VAL A 87 13.78 -16.11 2.92
CA VAL A 87 12.60 -16.48 2.13
C VAL A 87 11.91 -17.65 2.85
N MET A 88 10.78 -17.37 3.50
CA MET A 88 10.05 -18.38 4.29
C MET A 88 8.59 -18.58 3.83
N ALA A 89 8.14 -17.86 2.80
CA ALA A 89 6.80 -18.05 2.21
C ALA A 89 6.81 -17.83 0.70
N VAL A 90 5.84 -18.47 0.04
CA VAL A 90 5.51 -18.28 -1.38
C VAL A 90 4.08 -17.76 -1.48
N GLN A 91 3.90 -16.57 -2.00
CA GLN A 91 2.58 -16.05 -2.36
C GLN A 91 2.26 -16.47 -3.79
N ARG A 92 1.19 -17.25 -3.93
CA ARG A 92 0.66 -17.64 -5.24
C ARG A 92 -0.26 -16.56 -5.77
N ILE A 93 -0.05 -16.15 -7.02
CA ILE A 93 -0.91 -15.22 -7.74
C ILE A 93 -1.69 -16.03 -8.76
N HIS A 94 -3.02 -16.01 -8.66
CA HIS A 94 -3.93 -16.76 -9.50
C HIS A 94 -5.22 -15.98 -9.77
N SER A 95 -5.97 -16.38 -10.80
CA SER A 95 -7.19 -15.70 -11.26
C SER A 95 -8.33 -15.71 -10.23
N GLY A 96 -8.33 -16.68 -9.31
CA GLY A 96 -9.30 -16.77 -8.21
C GLY A 96 -8.99 -15.89 -6.99
N GLY A 97 -7.94 -15.06 -7.03
CA GLY A 97 -7.60 -14.19 -5.91
C GLY A 97 -8.66 -13.10 -5.67
N VAL A 98 -8.88 -12.68 -4.43
CA VAL A 98 -9.85 -11.61 -4.10
C VAL A 98 -9.36 -10.23 -4.53
N TRP A 99 -8.04 -10.02 -4.51
CA TRP A 99 -7.42 -8.72 -4.76
C TRP A 99 -7.00 -8.55 -6.22
N SER A 100 -6.09 -9.41 -6.71
CA SER A 100 -5.40 -9.23 -8.00
C SER A 100 -6.30 -9.06 -9.24
N PRO A 101 -7.44 -9.76 -9.37
CA PRO A 101 -8.31 -9.65 -10.54
C PRO A 101 -9.10 -8.34 -10.64
N LYS A 102 -9.19 -7.55 -9.56
CA LYS A 102 -9.93 -6.28 -9.57
C LYS A 102 -9.27 -5.25 -10.51
N PRO A 103 -10.06 -4.37 -11.16
CA PRO A 103 -9.55 -3.24 -11.93
C PRO A 103 -8.51 -2.44 -11.14
N ALA A 104 -7.53 -1.89 -11.86
CA ALA A 104 -6.47 -1.13 -11.23
C ALA A 104 -7.01 0.11 -10.51
N SER A 105 -8.02 0.79 -11.07
CA SER A 105 -8.72 1.91 -10.42
C SER A 105 -9.31 1.48 -9.08
N GLU A 106 -10.15 0.44 -9.05
CA GLU A 106 -10.83 -0.04 -7.84
C GLU A 106 -9.87 -0.43 -6.71
N ARG A 107 -8.79 -1.16 -7.04
CA ARG A 107 -7.75 -1.49 -6.04
C ARG A 107 -7.08 -0.25 -5.47
N ARG A 108 -6.80 0.74 -6.32
CA ARG A 108 -6.15 1.99 -5.90
C ARG A 108 -7.10 2.87 -5.08
N GLU A 109 -8.38 2.90 -5.41
CA GLU A 109 -9.41 3.59 -4.63
C GLU A 109 -9.56 2.98 -3.25
N SER A 110 -9.51 1.65 -3.15
CA SER A 110 -9.51 0.95 -1.87
C SER A 110 -8.33 1.37 -0.98
N MET A 111 -7.14 1.57 -1.54
CA MET A 111 -5.99 2.12 -0.79
C MET A 111 -6.22 3.55 -0.31
N VAL A 112 -6.80 4.42 -1.15
CA VAL A 112 -7.16 5.80 -0.75
C VAL A 112 -8.17 5.77 0.40
N SER A 113 -9.17 4.88 0.36
CA SER A 113 -10.17 4.73 1.42
C SER A 113 -9.56 4.31 2.75
N ILE A 114 -8.66 3.33 2.74
CA ILE A 114 -7.95 2.88 3.94
C ILE A 114 -7.09 4.01 4.52
N LEU A 115 -6.34 4.72 3.68
CA LEU A 115 -5.49 5.83 4.13
C LEU A 115 -6.29 7.00 4.71
N LYS A 116 -7.45 7.34 4.14
CA LYS A 116 -8.37 8.34 4.72
C LYS A 116 -8.89 7.89 6.08
N THR A 117 -9.20 6.60 6.23
CA THR A 117 -9.59 6.03 7.52
C THR A 117 -8.47 6.20 8.55
N PHE A 118 -7.22 5.92 8.18
CA PHE A 118 -6.08 6.16 9.07
C PHE A 118 -5.92 7.64 9.43
N ARG A 119 -6.01 8.55 8.45
CA ARG A 119 -5.92 9.99 8.68
C ARG A 119 -6.97 10.49 9.68
N ASP A 120 -8.17 9.94 9.62
CA ASP A 120 -9.28 10.38 10.44
C ASP A 120 -9.27 9.77 11.86
N ASN A 121 -8.56 8.65 12.06
CA ASN A 121 -8.64 7.88 13.31
C ASN A 121 -7.30 7.64 14.04
N LEU A 122 -6.15 7.87 13.40
CA LEU A 122 -4.84 7.79 14.06
C LEU A 122 -4.42 9.13 14.68
N ASP A 123 -3.34 9.10 15.44
CA ASP A 123 -2.75 10.28 16.07
C ASP A 123 -2.50 11.39 15.01
N PRO A 124 -2.91 12.65 15.28
CA PRO A 124 -2.69 13.77 14.37
C PRO A 124 -1.24 13.95 13.90
N ARG A 125 -0.25 13.50 14.68
CA ARG A 125 1.17 13.52 14.27
C ARG A 125 1.45 12.73 12.99
N ASN A 126 0.61 11.74 12.66
CA ASN A 126 0.75 10.92 11.46
C ASN A 126 0.14 11.57 10.21
N ARG A 127 -0.57 12.71 10.33
CA ARG A 127 -1.21 13.38 9.19
C ARG A 127 -0.25 13.71 8.04
N PRO A 128 0.96 14.25 8.25
CA PRO A 128 1.84 14.61 7.14
C PRO A 128 2.19 13.42 6.23
N VAL A 129 2.57 12.27 6.81
CA VAL A 129 2.88 11.07 6.03
C VAL A 129 1.65 10.47 5.35
N LEU A 130 0.49 10.54 6.01
CA LEU A 130 -0.77 10.06 5.48
C LEU A 130 -1.26 10.91 4.29
N GLU A 131 -1.26 12.23 4.41
CA GLU A 131 -1.67 13.13 3.32
C GLU A 131 -0.76 12.98 2.09
N GLN A 132 0.55 12.87 2.31
CA GLN A 132 1.49 12.61 1.21
C GLN A 132 1.18 11.27 0.51
N ASN A 133 0.86 10.22 1.27
CA ASN A 133 0.51 8.92 0.68
C ASN A 133 -0.88 8.93 0.02
N ILE A 134 -1.86 9.62 0.60
CA ILE A 134 -3.19 9.81 0.01
C ILE A 134 -3.07 10.46 -1.37
N ALA A 135 -2.35 11.58 -1.48
CA ALA A 135 -2.12 12.24 -2.76
C ALA A 135 -1.40 11.33 -3.76
N ARG A 136 -0.39 10.57 -3.31
CA ARG A 136 0.31 9.59 -4.15
C ARG A 136 -0.66 8.53 -4.71
N TRP A 137 -1.56 8.00 -3.89
CA TRP A 137 -2.53 7.00 -4.34
C TRP A 137 -3.66 7.59 -5.18
N GLN A 138 -4.17 8.78 -4.85
CA GLN A 138 -5.12 9.51 -5.69
C GLN A 138 -4.55 9.76 -7.09
N PHE A 139 -3.26 10.11 -7.19
CA PHE A 139 -2.60 10.24 -8.48
C PHE A 139 -2.51 8.91 -9.25
N LYS A 140 -2.29 7.78 -8.56
CA LYS A 140 -2.38 6.46 -9.18
C LYS A 140 -3.81 6.13 -9.63
N VAL A 141 -4.84 6.50 -8.85
CA VAL A 141 -6.25 6.32 -9.25
C VAL A 141 -6.54 7.11 -10.52
N LEU A 142 -6.19 8.40 -10.53
CA LEU A 142 -6.31 9.28 -11.70
C LEU A 142 -5.74 8.61 -12.96
N ASN A 143 -4.49 8.13 -12.90
CA ASN A 143 -3.88 7.46 -14.04
C ASN A 143 -4.60 6.17 -14.46
N ALA A 144 -5.08 5.35 -13.52
CA ALA A 144 -5.85 4.16 -13.87
C ALA A 144 -7.15 4.54 -14.60
N LEU A 145 -7.90 5.51 -14.07
CA LEU A 145 -9.14 5.96 -14.67
C LEU A 145 -8.94 6.54 -16.07
N LEU A 146 -7.85 7.29 -16.30
CA LEU A 146 -7.51 7.80 -17.63
C LEU A 146 -7.20 6.68 -18.63
N ILE A 147 -6.43 5.66 -18.22
CA ILE A 147 -6.12 4.49 -19.05
C ILE A 147 -7.38 3.67 -19.35
N GLU A 148 -8.29 3.57 -18.39
CA GLU A 148 -9.58 2.88 -18.50
C GLU A 148 -10.64 3.71 -19.27
N GLY A 149 -10.33 4.92 -19.75
CA GLY A 149 -11.26 5.79 -20.47
C GLY A 149 -12.37 6.43 -19.60
N ARG A 150 -12.22 6.39 -18.27
CA ARG A 150 -13.20 6.88 -17.28
C ARG A 150 -12.96 8.36 -16.93
N TYR A 151 -13.03 9.25 -17.93
CA TYR A 151 -12.62 10.66 -17.81
C TYR A 151 -13.40 11.47 -16.76
N ALA A 152 -14.71 11.26 -16.63
CA ALA A 152 -15.52 11.97 -15.63
C ALA A 152 -15.06 11.66 -14.20
N ALA A 153 -14.80 10.39 -13.90
CA ALA A 153 -14.27 9.97 -12.60
C ALA A 153 -12.83 10.46 -12.39
N ALA A 154 -12.01 10.44 -13.46
CA ALA A 154 -10.65 10.97 -13.43
C ALA A 154 -10.63 12.47 -13.07
N GLY A 155 -11.56 13.26 -13.62
CA GLY A 155 -11.67 14.70 -13.36
C GLY A 155 -11.78 15.05 -11.87
N ARG A 156 -12.52 14.25 -11.10
CA ARG A 156 -12.65 14.42 -9.63
C ARG A 156 -11.29 14.33 -8.93
N TYR A 157 -10.53 13.25 -9.20
CA TYR A 157 -9.21 13.08 -8.60
C TYR A 157 -8.21 14.14 -9.08
N GLY A 158 -8.32 14.58 -10.34
CA GLY A 158 -7.52 15.69 -10.85
C GLY A 158 -7.77 16.98 -10.07
N LEU A 159 -9.03 17.32 -9.79
CA LEU A 159 -9.39 18.51 -9.01
C LEU A 159 -8.94 18.41 -7.55
N ASP A 160 -9.18 17.27 -6.89
CA ASP A 160 -8.75 17.03 -5.51
C ASP A 160 -7.25 17.25 -5.35
N LEU A 161 -6.44 16.76 -6.30
CA LEU A 161 -4.99 16.92 -6.29
C LEU A 161 -4.56 18.37 -6.57
N LEU A 162 -5.21 19.06 -7.50
CA LEU A 162 -4.89 20.46 -7.82
C LEU A 162 -5.20 21.41 -6.66
N LEU A 163 -6.20 21.07 -5.85
CA LEU A 163 -6.66 21.85 -4.70
C LEU A 163 -6.08 21.34 -3.37
N HIS A 164 -5.20 20.33 -3.38
CA HIS A 164 -4.68 19.73 -2.17
C HIS A 164 -3.84 20.75 -1.37
N PRO A 165 -4.19 21.08 -0.11
CA PRO A 165 -3.52 22.15 0.63
C PRO A 165 -2.09 21.78 1.04
N ASP A 166 -1.88 20.50 1.39
CA ASP A 166 -0.64 20.06 2.05
C ASP A 166 0.36 19.35 1.13
N VAL A 167 0.08 19.24 -0.17
CA VAL A 167 0.96 18.54 -1.12
C VAL A 167 1.37 19.48 -2.23
N SER A 168 2.67 19.74 -2.31
CA SER A 168 3.20 20.69 -3.27
C SER A 168 3.04 20.19 -4.71
N ARG A 169 2.89 21.11 -5.66
CA ARG A 169 2.87 20.78 -7.10
C ARG A 169 4.11 20.01 -7.53
N ALA A 170 5.27 20.29 -6.93
CA ALA A 170 6.50 19.56 -7.18
C ALA A 170 6.40 18.08 -6.73
N GLU A 171 5.74 17.78 -5.62
CA GLU A 171 5.50 16.40 -5.17
C GLU A 171 4.52 15.66 -6.08
N LEU A 172 3.47 16.35 -6.54
CA LEU A 172 2.54 15.80 -7.53
C LEU A 172 3.27 15.45 -8.83
N LEU A 173 4.16 16.33 -9.31
CA LEU A 173 4.99 16.09 -10.49
C LEU A 173 6.00 14.95 -10.27
N ARG A 174 6.55 14.80 -9.06
CA ARG A 174 7.42 13.65 -8.72
C ARG A 174 6.63 12.34 -8.70
N ALA A 175 5.40 12.34 -8.17
CA ALA A 175 4.51 11.18 -8.24
C ALA A 175 4.15 10.83 -9.70
N ALA A 176 3.99 11.83 -10.56
CA ALA A 176 3.86 11.67 -12.01
C ALA A 176 5.09 11.08 -12.69
N GLY A 177 6.29 11.55 -12.32
CA GLY A 177 7.56 11.02 -12.81
C GLY A 177 7.82 9.57 -12.40
N TRP A 178 7.29 9.13 -11.24
CA TRP A 178 7.30 7.71 -10.86
C TRP A 178 6.37 6.87 -11.75
N ALA A 179 5.24 7.41 -12.19
CA ALA A 179 4.32 6.70 -13.10
C ALA A 179 4.87 6.60 -14.54
N SER A 180 5.78 7.49 -14.96
CA SER A 180 6.49 7.34 -16.23
C SER A 180 7.67 6.36 -16.15
N ARG A 181 8.39 6.30 -15.02
CA ARG A 181 9.44 5.28 -14.78
C ARG A 181 8.88 3.88 -14.48
N ALA A 182 7.73 3.78 -13.81
CA ALA A 182 7.07 2.48 -13.65
C ALA A 182 6.57 1.89 -14.98
N ARG A 183 6.34 2.72 -16.02
CA ARG A 183 6.07 2.22 -17.38
C ARG A 183 7.32 1.64 -18.06
N SER A 184 8.53 2.09 -17.73
CA SER A 184 9.75 1.45 -18.22
C SER A 184 10.06 0.14 -17.49
N ASP A 185 9.66 0.01 -16.22
CA ASP A 185 9.88 -1.22 -15.43
C ASP A 185 8.77 -2.28 -15.59
N PHE A 186 7.62 -1.91 -16.17
CA PHE A 186 6.51 -2.80 -16.53
C PHE A 186 6.23 -2.83 -18.04
N GLY A 187 7.17 -2.36 -18.86
CA GLY A 187 7.01 -2.20 -20.30
C GLY A 187 8.24 -2.63 -21.08
N SER A 188 8.53 -3.92 -21.08
CA SER A 188 9.16 -4.60 -22.21
C SER A 188 8.51 -5.97 -22.38
N ARG A 189 7.42 -6.00 -23.15
CA ARG A 189 7.14 -7.16 -24.00
C ARG A 189 8.02 -7.01 -25.23
N PRO A 190 8.97 -7.92 -25.51
CA PRO A 190 9.27 -8.29 -26.88
C PRO A 190 8.16 -9.24 -27.37
N ASP A 191 7.49 -8.82 -28.45
CA ASP A 191 6.58 -9.52 -29.37
C ASP A 191 5.74 -10.70 -28.86
#